data_AF-A0A351ZZF6-F1
#
_entry.id   AF-A0A351ZZF6-F1
#
_cell.length_a   1.000
_cell.length_b   1.000
_cell.length_c   1.000
_cell.angle_alpha   90.00
_cell.angle_beta   90.00
_cell.angle_gamma   90.00
#
_symmetry.space_group_name_H-M   'P 1'
#
loop_
_entity.id
_entity.type
_entity.pdbx_description
1 polymer ?
#
loop_
_entity_poly.entity_id
_entity_poly.type
_entity_poly.pdbx_seq_one_letter_code
_entity_poly.pdbx_strand_id
1 'polypeptide(L)' 'RYGVRPDVVTIAKAMGGGLPLGGILATNEAAALLDRGMHGTTYGGNPVAC' A
#
# COMPACT_ATOMS: atom_id res chain seq x y z
N ARG A 1 -22.88 1.73 11.59
CA ARG A 1 -22.18 0.44 11.41
C ARG A 1 -20.99 0.68 10.46
N TYR A 2 -19.72 0.47 10.79
CA TYR A 2 -18.97 1.09 11.89
C TYR A 2 -18.46 2.51 11.56
N GLY A 3 -18.69 3.03 10.35
CA GLY A 3 -18.36 4.42 9.97
C GLY A 3 -16.87 4.79 10.09
N VAL A 4 -15.98 3.80 10.22
CA VAL A 4 -14.56 4.04 10.42
C VAL A 4 -13.95 4.50 9.09
N ARG A 5 -13.33 5.68 9.12
CA ARG A 5 -12.52 6.21 8.02
C ARG A 5 -11.05 6.16 8.46
N PRO A 6 -10.32 5.10 8.11
CA PRO A 6 -8.93 4.96 8.51
C PRO A 6 -8.03 5.92 7.73
N ASP A 7 -7.00 6.44 8.40
CA ASP A 7 -5.97 7.24 7.74
C ASP A 7 -5.00 6.39 6.93
N VAL A 8 -4.79 5.13 7.32
CA VAL A 8 -3.96 4.15 6.62
C VAL A 8 -4.61 2.77 6.62
N VAL A 9 -4.56 2.08 5.48
CA VAL A 9 -5.00 0.69 5.30
C VAL A 9 -3.92 -0.12 4.60
N THR A 10 -3.61 -1.31 5.13
CA THR A 10 -2.69 -2.27 4.49
C THR A 10 -3.47 -3.26 3.62
N ILE A 11 -2.98 -3.51 2.40
CA ILE A 11 -3.59 -4.44 1.43
C ILE A 11 -2.54 -5.44 0.91
N ALA A 12 -2.97 -6.67 0.63
CA ALA A 12 -2.13 -7.78 0.12
C ALA A 12 -3.05 -8.94 -0.34
N LYS A 13 -2.67 -10.19 -0.04
CA LYS A 13 -3.44 -11.43 -0.32
C LYS A 13 -3.94 -11.49 -1.76
N ALA A 14 -5.25 -11.38 -1.98
CA ALA A 14 -5.87 -11.50 -3.29
C ALA A 14 -5.55 -10.35 -4.24
N MET A 15 -4.96 -9.24 -3.76
CA MET A 15 -4.68 -8.08 -4.62
C MET A 15 -3.77 -8.40 -5.80
N GLY A 16 -2.84 -9.35 -5.62
CA GLY A 16 -1.92 -9.80 -6.67
C GLY A 16 -2.41 -11.04 -7.43
N GLY A 17 -3.66 -11.48 -7.26
CA GLY A 17 -4.17 -12.68 -7.94
C GLY A 17 -3.40 -13.98 -7.62
N GLY A 18 -2.74 -14.04 -6.45
CA GLY A 18 -1.86 -15.14 -6.06
C GLY A 18 -0.37 -14.85 -6.27
N LEU A 19 -0.01 -13.77 -6.96
CA LEU A 19 1.35 -13.27 -7.07
C LEU A 19 1.73 -12.37 -5.87
N PRO A 20 3.02 -12.22 -5.53
CA PRO A 20 3.45 -11.38 -4.42
C PRO A 20 3.19 -9.89 -4.70
N LEU A 21 2.15 -9.35 -4.08
CA LEU A 21 1.82 -7.92 -4.11
C LEU A 21 1.23 -7.48 -2.76
N GLY A 22 1.67 -6.30 -2.31
CA GLY A 22 1.20 -5.64 -1.11
C GLY A 22 1.30 -4.13 -1.27
N GLY A 23 0.51 -3.40 -0.48
CA GLY A 23 0.51 -1.94 -0.53
C GLY A 23 -0.15 -1.31 0.69
N ILE A 24 -0.05 0.01 0.74
CA ILE A 24 -0.75 0.85 1.72
C ILE A 24 -1.59 1.88 0.97
N LEU A 25 -2.81 2.11 1.45
CA LEU A 25 -3.64 3.24 1.07
C LEU A 25 -3.58 4.23 2.23
N ALA A 26 -3.23 5.48 1.97
CA ALA A 26 -3.09 6.50 2.98
C ALA A 26 -3.84 7.77 2.57
N THR A 27 -4.31 8.55 3.55
CA THR A 27 -4.75 9.93 3.32
C THR A 27 -3.57 10.81 2.92
N ASN A 28 -3.84 11.98 2.33
CA ASN A 28 -2.78 12.91 1.92
C ASN A 28 -1.95 13.37 3.13
N GLU A 29 -2.59 13.57 4.28
CA GLU A 29 -1.96 13.97 5.52
C GLU A 29 -1.01 12.90 6.06
N ALA A 30 -1.41 11.63 5.99
CA ALA A 30 -0.56 10.51 6.40
C ALA A 30 0.57 10.24 5.38
N ALA A 31 0.28 10.34 4.09
CA ALA A 31 1.27 10.17 3.02
C ALA A 31 2.36 11.25 3.05
N ALA A 32 2.06 12.45 3.55
CA ALA A 32 3.03 13.53 3.72
C ALA A 32 4.18 13.18 4.69
N LEU A 33 4.03 12.15 5.51
CA LEU A 33 5.09 11.63 6.39
C LEU A 33 6.13 10.78 5.65
N LEU A 34 5.83 10.33 4.42
CA LEU A 34 6.72 9.50 3.61
C LEU A 34 7.53 10.38 2.65
N ASP A 35 8.79 10.64 3.00
CA ASP A 35 9.71 11.34 2.11
C ASP A 35 10.33 10.39 1.06
N ARG A 36 11.04 10.97 0.11
CA ARG A 36 11.75 10.26 -0.96
C ARG A 36 12.69 9.21 -0.36
N GLY A 37 12.59 7.99 -0.89
CA GLY A 37 13.43 6.87 -0.47
C GLY A 37 12.94 6.11 0.77
N MET A 38 11.97 6.64 1.53
CA MET A 38 11.49 5.99 2.76
C MET A 38 10.62 4.75 2.54
N HIS A 39 10.01 4.64 1.36
CA HIS A 39 9.00 3.62 1.05
C HIS A 39 9.33 2.85 -0.25
N GLY A 40 10.56 2.96 -0.73
CA GLY A 40 11.07 2.20 -1.87
C GLY A 40 11.39 0.76 -1.46
N THR A 41 11.22 -0.18 -2.38
CA THR A 41 11.58 -1.60 -2.18
C THR A 41 12.17 -2.17 -3.47
N THR A 42 12.93 -3.26 -3.36
CA THR A 42 13.53 -3.92 -4.54
C THR A 42 12.50 -4.65 -5.41
N TYR A 43 11.52 -5.32 -4.80
CA TYR A 43 10.56 -6.20 -5.48
C TYR A 43 9.09 -5.72 -5.41
N GLY A 44 8.80 -4.67 -4.66
CA GLY A 44 7.45 -4.12 -4.56
C GLY A 44 7.06 -3.37 -5.83
N GLY A 45 5.77 -3.42 -6.19
CA GLY A 45 5.27 -2.85 -7.43
C GLY A 45 5.86 -3.51 -8.68
N ASN A 46 6.17 -4.81 -8.61
CA ASN A 46 6.76 -5.52 -9.75
C ASN A 46 5.74 -5.66 -10.91
N PRO A 47 6.19 -5.57 -12.17
CA PRO A 47 5.32 -5.52 -13.34
C PRO A 47 4.64 -6.85 -13.70
N VAL A 48 5.02 -7.96 -13.04
CA VAL A 48 4.36 -9.25 -13.25
C VAL A 48 3.10 -9.35 -12.38
N ALA A 49 3.12 -8.73 -11.20
CA ALA A 49 2.02 -8.74 -10.25
C ALA A 49 1.03 -7.56 -10.38
N CYS A 50 1.41 -6.48 -11.09
CA CYS A 50 0.61 -5.27 -11.33
C CYS A 50 -0.07 -5.27 -12.70
#